data_AF-A0A7J6S166-F1
#
_entry.id   AF-A0A7J6S166-F1
#
_cell.length_a   1.000
_cell.length_b   1.000
_cell.length_c   1.000
_cell.angle_alpha   90.00
_cell.angle_beta   90.00
_cell.angle_gamma   90.00
#
_symmetry.space_group_name_H-M   'P 1'
#
loop_
_entity.id
_entity.type
_entity.pdbx_description
1 polymer ?
#
loop_
_entity_poly.entity_id
_entity_poly.type
_entity_poly.pdbx_seq_one_letter_code
_entity_poly.pdbx_strand_id
1 'polypeptide(L)'
;MEAVKGADYLLVGVRHDSSAKGETDSTVTSDGERALSLLSCRYVSDVILQAPERPSADFFRAFNISAVVVITNHPDFDPDESKFENAKGQAEIVKLTLPKGCVCTEELCQRVLVKRGAFEARNSKKVDPGVRMVTSNAQLRA
;
A
#
# COMPACT_ATOMS: atom_id res chain seq x y z
N MET A 1 -7.50 -10.82 -8.61
CA MET A 1 -8.54 -11.77 -9.07
C MET A 1 -8.03 -13.21 -9.05
N GLU A 2 -6.81 -13.47 -9.51
CA GLU A 2 -6.28 -14.84 -9.57
C GLU A 2 -6.03 -15.49 -8.20
N ALA A 3 -5.63 -14.72 -7.17
CA ALA A 3 -5.52 -15.22 -5.80
C ALA A 3 -6.83 -15.80 -5.22
N VAL A 4 -7.99 -15.36 -5.75
CA VAL A 4 -9.33 -15.72 -5.25
C VAL A 4 -9.95 -16.86 -6.07
N LYS A 5 -9.29 -17.31 -7.15
CA LYS A 5 -9.86 -18.31 -8.06
C LYS A 5 -9.79 -19.71 -7.42
N GLY A 6 -10.76 -20.00 -6.56
CA GLY A 6 -10.87 -21.25 -5.79
C GLY A 6 -10.86 -21.07 -4.26
N ALA A 7 -10.77 -19.84 -3.76
CA ALA A 7 -10.83 -19.54 -2.33
C ALA A 7 -12.12 -18.78 -1.99
N ASP A 8 -12.87 -19.26 -1.00
CA ASP A 8 -14.14 -18.66 -0.56
C ASP A 8 -13.93 -17.45 0.37
N TYR A 9 -12.73 -17.28 0.93
CA TYR A 9 -12.42 -16.28 1.95
C TYR A 9 -11.01 -15.71 1.77
N LEU A 10 -10.90 -14.38 1.67
CA LEU A 10 -9.61 -13.68 1.51
C LEU A 10 -9.30 -12.83 2.76
N LEU A 11 -8.28 -13.26 3.48
CA LEU A 11 -7.74 -12.56 4.65
C LEU A 11 -6.47 -11.80 4.26
N VAL A 12 -6.43 -10.49 4.53
CA VAL A 12 -5.30 -9.63 4.15
C VAL A 12 -4.59 -9.07 5.37
N GLY A 13 -3.27 -9.25 5.47
CA GLY A 13 -2.46 -8.66 6.54
C GLY A 13 -1.96 -7.26 6.21
N VAL A 14 -2.14 -6.31 7.12
CA VAL A 14 -1.64 -4.92 7.00
C VAL A 14 -0.44 -4.74 7.93
N ARG A 15 0.70 -4.37 7.37
CA ARG A 15 1.94 -4.08 8.13
C ARG A 15 1.78 -2.80 8.95
N HIS A 16 2.37 -2.75 10.14
CA HIS A 16 2.37 -1.55 10.99
C HIS A 16 3.36 -0.50 10.47
N ASP A 17 2.98 0.78 10.52
CA ASP A 17 3.76 1.89 9.96
C ASP A 17 5.16 2.02 10.59
N SER A 18 5.31 1.71 11.89
CA SER A 18 6.62 1.76 12.57
C SER A 18 7.55 0.59 12.26
N SER A 19 7.04 -0.45 11.59
CA SER A 19 7.84 -1.61 11.17
C SER A 19 8.57 -1.35 9.85
N ALA A 20 8.23 -0.28 9.13
CA ALA A 20 8.91 0.21 7.93
C ALA A 20 10.20 1.00 8.27
N LYS A 21 10.99 0.54 9.25
CA LYS A 21 12.26 1.16 9.69
C LYS A 21 13.42 0.86 8.74
N GLY A 22 13.22 1.14 7.46
CA GLY A 22 14.23 1.00 6.42
C GLY A 22 14.02 2.05 5.34
N GLU A 23 14.26 3.32 5.67
CA GLU A 23 14.58 4.50 4.83
C GLU A 23 13.85 4.78 3.49
N THR A 24 12.97 3.91 3.01
CA THR A 24 12.42 3.93 1.65
C THR A 24 10.90 3.77 1.60
N ASP A 25 10.26 3.37 2.71
CA ASP A 25 8.87 2.93 2.70
C ASP A 25 7.99 3.77 3.65
N SER A 26 8.09 5.09 3.50
CA SER A 26 7.16 6.02 4.16
C SER A 26 5.82 5.95 3.44
N THR A 27 4.92 5.11 3.92
CA THR A 27 3.54 5.06 3.44
C THR A 27 2.89 6.44 3.60
N VAL A 28 2.19 6.90 2.57
CA VAL A 28 1.47 8.19 2.61
C VAL A 28 0.27 8.13 3.55
N THR A 29 -0.31 6.94 3.71
CA THR A 29 -1.50 6.64 4.52
C THR A 29 -1.15 5.81 5.74
N SER A 30 -1.89 6.02 6.83
CA SER A 30 -1.76 5.22 8.05
C SER A 30 -2.19 3.76 7.86
N ASP A 31 -1.76 2.88 8.76
CA ASP A 31 -2.22 1.49 8.81
C ASP A 31 -3.76 1.35 8.88
N GLY A 32 -4.43 2.19 9.66
CA GLY A 32 -5.89 2.25 9.76
C GLY A 32 -6.57 2.65 8.44
N GLU A 33 -6.08 3.68 7.76
CA GLU A 33 -6.61 4.11 6.45
C GLU A 33 -6.44 3.02 5.39
N ARG A 34 -5.30 2.31 5.41
CA ARG A 34 -5.05 1.18 4.50
C ARG A 34 -5.98 0.01 4.78
N ALA A 35 -6.24 -0.30 6.05
CA ALA A 35 -7.18 -1.34 6.42
C ALA A 35 -8.61 -1.02 5.98
N LEU A 36 -9.08 0.22 6.20
CA LEU A 36 -10.40 0.65 5.72
C LEU A 36 -10.49 0.61 4.19
N SER A 37 -9.42 1.00 3.49
CA SER A 37 -9.36 0.92 2.02
C SER A 37 -9.45 -0.53 1.54
N LEU A 38 -8.77 -1.47 2.21
CA LEU A 38 -8.86 -2.90 1.89
C LEU A 38 -10.24 -3.47 2.18
N LEU A 39 -10.87 -3.15 3.31
CA LEU A 39 -12.23 -3.58 3.64
C LEU A 39 -13.28 -3.06 2.65
N SER A 40 -13.01 -1.93 1.99
CA SER A 40 -13.86 -1.43 0.90
C SER A 40 -13.72 -2.23 -0.42
N CYS A 41 -12.68 -3.06 -0.54
CA CYS A 41 -12.46 -3.87 -1.73
C CYS A 41 -13.44 -5.04 -1.77
N ARG A 42 -14.18 -5.18 -2.87
CA ARG A 42 -15.19 -6.23 -3.09
C ARG A 42 -14.75 -7.65 -2.74
N TYR A 43 -13.47 -7.97 -2.89
CA TYR A 43 -12.94 -9.32 -2.77
C TYR A 43 -12.27 -9.61 -1.42
N VAL A 44 -12.04 -8.59 -0.61
CA VAL A 44 -11.42 -8.75 0.70
C VAL A 44 -12.52 -9.13 1.69
N SER A 45 -12.32 -10.23 2.42
CA SER A 45 -13.29 -10.70 3.41
C SER A 45 -13.02 -10.09 4.78
N ASP A 46 -11.74 -10.03 5.17
CA ASP A 46 -11.33 -9.47 6.46
C ASP A 46 -9.86 -9.04 6.43
N VAL A 47 -9.45 -8.26 7.42
CA VAL A 47 -8.12 -7.65 7.51
C VAL A 47 -7.50 -7.88 8.88
N ILE A 48 -6.26 -8.35 8.89
CA ILE A 48 -5.44 -8.43 10.11
C ILE A 48 -4.59 -7.16 10.20
N LEU A 49 -4.88 -6.32 11.19
CA LEU A 49 -4.05 -5.17 11.52
C LEU A 49 -2.73 -5.60 12.16
N GLN A 50 -1.66 -4.86 11.87
CA GLN A 50 -0.32 -5.05 12.43
C GLN A 50 0.23 -6.47 12.18
N ALA A 51 -0.02 -7.01 10.99
CA ALA A 51 0.48 -8.32 10.60
C ALA A 51 2.02 -8.35 10.66
N PRO A 52 2.62 -9.40 11.26
CA PRO A 52 4.08 -9.53 11.38
C PRO A 52 4.74 -9.78 10.03
N GLU A 53 6.04 -9.48 9.91
CA GLU A 53 6.77 -9.62 8.65
C GLU A 53 7.07 -11.09 8.35
N ARG A 54 7.39 -11.81 9.42
CA ARG A 54 7.63 -13.25 9.44
C ARG A 54 6.61 -13.86 10.38
N PRO A 55 5.43 -14.23 9.88
CA PRO A 55 4.40 -14.82 10.72
C PRO A 55 4.90 -16.13 11.34
N SER A 56 4.48 -16.42 12.56
CA SER A 56 4.81 -17.67 13.26
C SER A 56 3.87 -18.81 12.84
N ALA A 57 4.24 -20.05 13.14
CA ALA A 57 3.35 -21.20 12.92
C ALA A 57 2.01 -21.06 13.68
N ASP A 58 2.04 -20.46 14.88
CA ASP A 58 0.83 -20.16 15.65
C ASP A 58 -0.06 -19.12 14.97
N PHE A 59 0.51 -18.14 14.28
CA PHE A 59 -0.26 -17.18 13.51
C PHE A 59 -1.08 -17.87 12.42
N PHE A 60 -0.45 -18.76 11.65
CA PHE A 60 -1.17 -19.51 10.60
C PHE A 60 -2.27 -20.40 11.18
N ARG A 61 -2.02 -21.06 12.32
CA ARG A 61 -3.04 -21.86 13.01
C ARG A 61 -4.20 -21.03 13.57
N ALA A 62 -3.89 -19.92 14.25
CA ALA A 62 -4.89 -19.07 14.89
C ALA A 62 -5.88 -18.49 13.88
N PHE A 63 -5.40 -18.15 12.69
CA PHE A 63 -6.23 -17.62 11.60
C PHE A 63 -6.69 -18.68 10.59
N ASN A 64 -6.41 -19.96 10.85
CA ASN A 64 -6.75 -21.09 9.98
C ASN A 64 -6.38 -20.86 8.50
N ILE A 65 -5.15 -20.40 8.27
CA ILE A 65 -4.65 -20.05 6.95
C ILE A 65 -4.26 -21.35 6.22
N SER A 66 -4.90 -21.60 5.08
CA SER A 66 -4.63 -22.78 4.24
C SER A 66 -3.66 -22.49 3.09
N ALA A 67 -3.59 -21.25 2.62
CA ALA A 67 -2.69 -20.83 1.56
C ALA A 67 -2.18 -19.40 1.78
N VAL A 68 -0.93 -19.16 1.40
CA VAL A 68 -0.28 -17.85 1.41
C VAL A 68 0.07 -17.49 -0.03
N VAL A 69 -0.40 -16.33 -0.50
CA VAL A 69 -0.14 -15.88 -1.87
C VAL A 69 1.03 -14.91 -1.89
N VAL A 70 2.05 -15.22 -2.69
CA VAL A 70 3.22 -14.37 -2.90
C VAL A 70 3.23 -13.87 -4.34
N ILE A 71 3.25 -12.55 -4.52
CA ILE A 71 3.29 -11.92 -5.84
C ILE A 71 4.73 -11.70 -6.26
N THR A 72 5.12 -12.22 -7.43
CA THR A 72 6.53 -12.29 -7.83
C THR A 72 6.98 -11.24 -8.83
N ASN A 73 6.04 -10.55 -9.50
CA ASN A 73 6.33 -9.72 -10.67
C ASN A 73 5.84 -8.28 -10.56
N HIS A 74 5.67 -7.75 -9.35
CA HIS A 74 5.13 -6.41 -9.14
C HIS A 74 5.90 -5.68 -8.03
N PRO A 75 6.32 -4.42 -8.26
CA PRO A 75 7.26 -3.72 -7.36
C PRO A 75 6.66 -3.39 -5.99
N ASP A 76 5.34 -3.26 -5.87
CA ASP A 76 4.68 -3.02 -4.58
C ASP A 76 4.65 -4.27 -3.66
N PHE A 77 5.08 -5.44 -4.16
CA PHE A 77 5.06 -6.69 -3.40
C PHE A 77 6.47 -7.23 -3.23
N ASP A 78 6.72 -7.80 -2.06
CA ASP A 78 7.97 -8.49 -1.77
C ASP A 78 7.90 -9.95 -2.28
N PRO A 79 8.76 -10.34 -3.24
CA PRO A 79 8.80 -11.70 -3.76
C PRO A 79 9.49 -12.71 -2.82
N ASP A 80 10.03 -12.27 -1.68
CA ASP A 80 10.76 -13.12 -0.74
C ASP A 80 9.84 -14.11 0.01
N GLU A 81 9.83 -15.35 -0.47
CA GLU A 81 9.11 -16.46 0.15
C GLU A 81 9.71 -16.91 1.49
N SER A 82 10.97 -16.57 1.78
CA SER A 82 11.63 -17.01 3.03
C SER A 82 10.92 -16.47 4.28
N LYS A 83 10.22 -15.34 4.14
CA LYS A 83 9.38 -14.74 5.18
C LYS A 83 8.25 -15.66 5.66
N PHE A 84 7.83 -16.58 4.80
CA PHE A 84 6.74 -17.52 5.04
C PHE A 84 7.23 -18.95 5.29
N GLU A 85 8.51 -19.16 5.62
CA GLU A 85 9.03 -20.50 5.92
C GLU A 85 8.27 -21.22 7.03
N ASN A 86 7.80 -20.47 8.04
CA ASN A 86 6.99 -21.00 9.14
C ASN A 86 5.59 -21.47 8.71
N ALA A 87 5.17 -21.14 7.49
CA ALA A 87 3.93 -21.63 6.90
C ALA A 87 4.06 -23.09 6.43
N LYS A 88 5.29 -23.60 6.22
CA LYS A 88 5.52 -24.96 5.72
C LYS A 88 4.85 -25.99 6.64
N GLY A 89 3.94 -26.78 6.07
CA GLY A 89 3.16 -27.80 6.79
C GLY A 89 1.89 -27.28 7.48
N GLN A 90 1.60 -25.97 7.41
CA GLN A 90 0.33 -25.36 7.85
C GLN A 90 -0.45 -24.79 6.67
N ALA A 91 0.24 -24.11 5.76
CA ALA A 91 -0.34 -23.47 4.58
C ALA A 91 0.51 -23.73 3.33
N GLU A 92 -0.14 -23.83 2.18
CA GLU A 92 0.52 -23.89 0.88
C GLU A 92 1.01 -22.50 0.47
N ILE A 93 2.25 -22.38 -0.01
CA ILE A 93 2.76 -21.12 -0.57
C ILE A 93 2.48 -21.11 -2.07
N VAL A 94 1.60 -20.21 -2.50
CA VAL A 94 1.16 -20.07 -3.89
C VAL A 94 1.81 -18.83 -4.49
N LYS A 95 2.59 -19.03 -5.56
CA LYS A 95 3.16 -17.92 -6.31
C LYS A 95 2.16 -17.40 -7.33
N LEU A 96 1.98 -16.09 -7.36
CA LEU A 96 1.09 -15.42 -8.30
C LEU A 96 1.83 -14.41 -9.16
N THR A 97 1.51 -14.40 -10.45
CA THR A 97 2.02 -13.44 -11.42
C THR A 97 0.88 -12.55 -11.88
N LEU A 98 0.98 -11.25 -11.63
CA LEU A 98 -0.02 -10.28 -12.04
C LEU A 98 0.01 -10.05 -13.57
N PRO A 99 -1.14 -9.71 -14.18
CA PRO A 99 -1.20 -9.31 -15.58
C PRO A 99 -0.27 -8.13 -15.90
N LYS A 100 0.17 -8.05 -17.16
CA LYS A 100 0.94 -6.90 -17.64
C LYS A 100 0.08 -5.63 -17.60
N GLY A 101 0.69 -4.51 -17.24
CA GLY A 101 0.02 -3.20 -17.18
C GLY A 101 -0.67 -2.88 -15.86
N CYS A 102 -0.44 -3.68 -14.81
CA CYS A 102 -0.77 -3.28 -13.45
C CYS A 102 -0.01 -1.99 -13.07
N VAL A 103 -0.72 -1.07 -12.45
CA VAL A 103 -0.17 0.20 -11.96
C VAL A 103 0.42 -0.04 -10.58
N CYS A 104 1.62 0.47 -10.34
CA CYS A 104 2.25 0.44 -9.02
C CYS A 104 2.18 1.79 -8.30
N THR A 105 2.39 1.77 -6.99
CA THR A 105 2.41 2.97 -6.14
C THR A 105 3.44 4.00 -6.61
N GLU A 106 4.65 3.57 -6.97
CA GLU A 106 5.70 4.45 -7.48
C GLU A 106 5.27 5.19 -8.76
N GLU A 107 4.58 4.49 -9.68
CA GLU A 107 4.07 5.11 -10.90
C GLU A 107 3.01 6.18 -10.58
N LEU A 108 2.15 5.94 -9.59
CA LEU A 108 1.17 6.93 -9.13
C LEU A 108 1.85 8.15 -8.49
N CYS A 109 2.84 7.93 -7.63
CA CYS A 109 3.65 8.99 -7.04
C CYS A 109 4.30 9.86 -8.13
N GLN A 110 4.95 9.22 -9.11
CA GLN A 110 5.58 9.90 -10.24
C GLN A 110 4.57 10.74 -11.03
N ARG A 111 3.38 10.19 -11.32
CA ARG A 111 2.30 10.91 -12.03
C ARG A 111 1.86 12.17 -11.27
N VAL A 112 1.77 12.11 -9.94
CA VAL A 112 1.41 13.27 -9.11
C VAL A 112 2.51 14.31 -9.13
N LEU A 113 3.77 13.91 -8.95
CA LEU A 113 4.92 14.82 -8.94
C LEU A 113 5.11 15.55 -10.27
N VAL A 114 4.97 14.85 -11.40
CA VAL A 114 5.05 15.45 -12.74
C VAL A 114 3.95 16.49 -12.94
N LYS A 115 2.71 16.16 -12.56
CA LYS A 115 1.58 17.10 -12.67
C LYS A 115 1.74 18.32 -11.77
N ARG A 116 2.27 18.13 -10.56
CA ARG A 116 2.60 19.20 -9.61
C ARG A 116 3.63 20.16 -10.20
N GLY A 117 4.76 19.64 -10.70
CA GLY A 117 5.80 20.47 -11.31
C GLY A 117 5.28 21.27 -12.52
N ALA A 118 4.45 20.64 -13.37
CA ALA A 118 3.82 21.33 -14.48
C ALA A 118 2.84 22.43 -14.02
N PHE A 119 2.11 22.21 -12.93
CA PHE A 119 1.23 23.22 -12.33
C PHE A 119 2.02 24.41 -11.78
N GLU A 120 3.07 24.16 -10.99
CA GLU A 120 3.93 25.19 -10.39
C GLU A 120 4.59 26.06 -11.47
N ALA A 121 5.13 25.45 -12.54
CA ALA A 121 5.76 26.16 -13.65
C ALA A 121 4.79 27.03 -14.48
N ARG A 122 3.50 26.67 -14.52
CA ARG A 122 2.47 27.51 -15.15
C ARG A 122 2.04 28.64 -14.23
N ASN A 123 1.92 28.38 -12.94
CA ASN A 123 1.45 29.37 -11.98
C ASN A 123 2.49 30.46 -11.70
N SER A 124 3.79 30.12 -11.70
CA SER A 124 4.87 31.10 -11.55
C SER A 124 4.88 32.18 -12.64
N LYS A 125 4.33 31.88 -13.82
CA LYS A 125 4.19 32.83 -14.95
C LYS A 125 2.92 33.67 -14.87
N LYS A 126 1.97 33.30 -14.01
CA LYS A 126 0.65 33.94 -13.86
C LYS A 126 0.59 34.88 -12.66
N VAL A 127 1.73 35.28 -12.11
CA VAL A 127 1.77 36.25 -11.01
C VAL A 127 1.32 37.60 -11.58
N ASP A 128 0.05 37.92 -11.33
CA ASP A 128 -0.53 39.22 -11.63
C ASP A 128 0.08 40.24 -10.64
N PRO A 129 0.77 41.30 -11.11
CA PRO A 129 1.39 42.29 -10.23
C PRO A 129 0.40 42.99 -9.29
N GLY A 130 -0.91 42.90 -9.53
CA GLY A 130 -1.96 43.45 -8.66
C GLY A 130 -2.41 42.53 -7.51
N VAL A 131 -2.07 41.25 -7.50
CA VAL A 131 -2.56 40.28 -6.50
C VAL A 131 -1.48 40.02 -5.45
N ARG A 132 -1.62 40.66 -4.28
CA ARG A 132 -0.76 40.35 -3.12
C ARG A 132 -1.11 38.97 -2.58
N MET A 133 -0.16 38.04 -2.62
CA MET A 133 -0.24 36.82 -1.82
C MET A 133 -0.26 37.20 -0.34
N VAL A 134 -1.40 36.99 0.32
CA VAL A 134 -1.50 37.10 1.78
C VAL A 134 -0.87 35.85 2.37
N THR A 135 0.29 36.01 2.98
CA THR A 135 1.05 34.92 3.60
C THR A 135 0.76 34.78 5.09
N SER A 136 0.03 35.73 5.69
CA SER A 136 -0.46 35.63 7.06
C SER A 136 -1.72 36.47 7.30
N ASN A 137 -2.57 36.02 8.21
CA ASN A 137 -3.81 36.71 8.60
C ASN A 137 -3.58 38.09 9.23
N ALA A 138 -2.35 38.41 9.65
CA ALA A 138 -2.00 39.74 10.17
C ALA A 138 -2.09 40.83 9.07
N GLN A 139 -1.97 40.47 7.80
CA GLN A 139 -1.97 41.39 6.66
C GLN A 139 -3.38 41.80 6.18
N LEU A 140 -4.43 41.23 6.78
CA LEU A 140 -5.84 41.48 6.43
C LEU A 140 -6.55 42.48 7.36
N ARG A 141 -5.83 43.05 8.33
CA ARG A 141 -6.39 44.03 9.28
C ARG A 141 -5.92 45.44 8.91
N ALA A 142 -6.69 46.11 8.06
CA ALA A 142 -6.67 47.55 7.87
C ALA A 142 -8.05 48.11 8.23
#